data_AF-A0AAX2EAE9-F1
#
_entry.id   AF-A0AAX2EAE9-F1
#
_cell.length_a   1.000
_cell.length_b   1.000
_cell.length_c   1.000
_cell.angle_alpha   90.00
_cell.angle_beta   90.00
_cell.angle_gamma   90.00
#
_symmetry.space_group_name_H-M   'P 1'
#
loop_
_entity.id
_entity.type
_entity.pdbx_description
1 polymer ?
#
loop_
_entity_poly.entity_id
_entity_poly.type
_entity_poly.pdbx_seq_one_letter_code
_entity_poly.pdbx_strand_id
1 'polypeptide(L)'
;MWKRIGIFLFCCALFMSIWKDLTIGSPVPATPAETNTEEPRNDEEQEMTQETFQPVLLQVKQGDTLLSVANELNNNDLRVTMEQVIVDFEELNPGKDPYTLNAGSAYYFPHYPR
;
A
#
# COMPACT_ATOMS: atom_id res chain seq x y z
N MET A 1 -31.28 -24.81 -30.85
CA MET A 1 -30.99 -23.64 -29.98
C MET A 1 -30.01 -23.95 -28.84
N TRP A 2 -29.86 -25.20 -28.40
CA TRP A 2 -28.92 -25.57 -27.31
C TRP A 2 -27.43 -25.34 -27.59
N LYS A 3 -26.97 -25.39 -28.86
CA LYS A 3 -25.57 -25.10 -29.20
C LYS A 3 -25.14 -23.66 -28.85
N ARG A 4 -26.07 -22.70 -28.96
CA ARG A 4 -25.84 -21.30 -28.58
C ARG A 4 -25.89 -21.10 -27.06
N ILE A 5 -26.73 -21.89 -26.38
CA ILE A 5 -26.83 -21.89 -24.91
C ILE A 5 -25.54 -22.41 -24.26
N GLY A 6 -24.92 -23.45 -24.81
CA GLY A 6 -23.68 -24.00 -24.29
C GLY A 6 -22.51 -23.02 -24.37
N ILE A 7 -22.41 -22.29 -25.50
CA ILE A 7 -21.40 -21.24 -25.68
C ILE A 7 -21.64 -20.08 -24.69
N PHE A 8 -22.89 -19.67 -24.51
CA PHE A 8 -23.24 -18.62 -23.56
C PHE A 8 -22.88 -18.99 -22.12
N LEU A 9 -23.21 -20.21 -21.68
CA LEU A 9 -22.85 -20.70 -20.35
C LEU A 9 -21.34 -20.80 -20.15
N PHE A 10 -20.60 -21.24 -21.18
CA PHE A 10 -19.15 -21.29 -21.14
C PHE A 10 -18.54 -19.89 -21.01
N CYS A 11 -19.02 -18.91 -21.78
CA CYS A 11 -18.58 -17.52 -21.65
C CYS A 11 -18.90 -16.95 -20.25
N CYS A 12 -20.10 -17.16 -19.72
CA CYS A 12 -20.45 -16.71 -18.37
C CYS A 12 -19.54 -17.33 -17.29
N ALA A 13 -19.21 -18.62 -17.40
CA ALA A 13 -18.30 -19.28 -16.48
C ALA A 13 -16.87 -18.70 -16.55
N LEU A 14 -16.38 -18.39 -17.75
CA LEU A 14 -15.08 -17.73 -17.93
C LEU A 14 -15.04 -16.35 -17.28
N PHE A 15 -16.05 -15.51 -17.52
CA PHE A 15 -16.13 -14.19 -16.87
C PHE A 15 -16.22 -14.30 -15.35
N MET A 16 -16.98 -15.27 -14.84
CA MET A 16 -17.09 -15.52 -13.39
C MET A 16 -15.76 -15.98 -12.78
N SER A 17 -14.99 -16.79 -13.52
CA SER A 17 -13.65 -17.23 -13.10
C SER A 17 -12.66 -16.08 -13.09
N ILE A 18 -12.63 -15.24 -14.13
CA ILE A 18 -11.74 -14.08 -14.20
C ILE A 18 -12.07 -13.10 -13.08
N TRP A 19 -13.37 -12.87 -12.83
CA TRP A 19 -13.79 -12.00 -11.73
C TRP A 19 -13.38 -12.57 -10.37
N LYS A 20 -13.56 -13.88 -10.14
CA LYS A 20 -13.10 -14.58 -8.93
C LYS A 20 -11.59 -14.47 -8.74
N ASP A 21 -10.82 -14.66 -9.80
CA ASP A 21 -9.35 -14.62 -9.80
C ASP A 21 -8.83 -13.21 -9.51
N LEU A 22 -9.44 -12.17 -10.10
CA LEU A 22 -9.08 -10.78 -9.84
C LEU A 22 -9.53 -10.28 -8.45
N THR A 23 -10.61 -10.82 -7.90
CA THR A 23 -11.23 -10.31 -6.66
C THR A 23 -10.72 -11.04 -5.41
N ILE A 24 -10.33 -12.31 -5.54
CA ILE A 24 -9.80 -13.10 -4.41
C ILE A 24 -8.27 -13.07 -4.47
N GLY A 25 -7.70 -12.01 -3.90
CA GLY A 25 -6.31 -12.07 -3.44
C GLY A 25 -6.17 -13.19 -2.40
N SER A 26 -5.05 -13.91 -2.46
CA SER A 26 -4.77 -15.04 -1.56
C SER A 26 -5.02 -14.64 -0.10
N PRO A 27 -5.83 -15.38 0.67
CA PRO A 27 -5.95 -15.13 2.09
C PRO A 27 -4.59 -15.44 2.73
N VAL A 28 -3.89 -14.39 3.13
CA VAL A 28 -2.75 -14.52 4.04
C VAL A 28 -3.30 -15.18 5.31
N PRO A 29 -2.78 -16.35 5.74
CA PRO A 29 -3.20 -16.92 7.00
C PRO A 29 -2.78 -15.93 8.09
N ALA A 30 -3.78 -15.36 8.77
CA ALA A 30 -3.55 -14.69 10.04
C ALA A 30 -3.08 -15.77 11.02
N THR A 31 -1.77 -15.89 11.19
CA THR A 31 -1.21 -16.50 12.40
C THR A 31 -1.75 -15.70 13.58
N PRO A 32 -2.42 -16.33 14.56
CA PRO A 32 -2.72 -15.67 15.82
C PRO A 32 -1.38 -15.44 16.53
N ALA A 33 -0.84 -14.22 16.46
CA ALA A 33 0.19 -13.81 17.39
C ALA A 33 -0.52 -13.58 18.73
N GLU A 34 -0.41 -14.57 19.59
CA GLU A 34 -0.88 -14.53 20.96
C GLU A 34 -0.28 -13.34 21.71
N THR A 35 -1.16 -12.68 22.45
CA THR A 35 -0.91 -11.68 23.49
C THR A 35 0.21 -12.05 24.45
N ASN A 36 1.11 -11.10 24.72
CA ASN A 36 1.76 -10.91 26.02
C ASN A 36 1.84 -9.40 26.33
N THR A 37 0.80 -8.91 27.00
CA THR A 37 0.79 -8.18 28.28
C THR A 37 2.03 -7.37 28.73
N GLU A 38 1.78 -6.06 28.94
CA GLU A 38 2.34 -5.11 29.95
C GLU A 38 3.85 -4.78 29.89
N GLU A 39 4.36 -3.55 30.01
CA GLU A 39 3.99 -2.33 30.76
C GLU A 39 4.70 -1.08 30.13
N PRO A 40 4.39 0.16 30.55
CA PRO A 40 4.81 1.41 29.93
C PRO A 40 6.10 1.99 30.54
N ARG A 41 6.97 2.61 29.73
CA ARG A 41 7.84 3.70 30.22
C ARG A 41 8.55 4.49 29.14
N ASN A 42 8.35 5.81 29.26
CA ASN A 42 9.27 6.92 29.03
C ASN A 42 9.98 7.09 27.70
N ASP A 43 9.63 8.22 27.06
CA ASP A 43 10.54 9.34 26.86
C ASP A 43 11.93 8.95 26.36
N GLU A 44 12.00 8.59 25.09
CA GLU A 44 13.09 9.09 24.26
C GLU A 44 12.47 10.09 23.30
N GLU A 45 12.56 11.35 23.73
CA GLU A 45 12.64 12.54 22.91
C GLU A 45 13.72 12.30 21.85
N GLN A 46 13.37 11.56 20.79
CA GLN A 46 14.17 11.51 19.58
C GLN A 46 13.93 12.84 18.89
N GLU A 47 14.90 13.73 19.13
CA GLU A 47 15.13 15.01 18.51
C GLU A 47 14.35 15.17 17.21
N MET A 48 13.41 16.13 17.21
CA MET A 48 12.78 16.65 16.02
C MET A 48 13.87 17.09 15.04
N THR A 49 14.28 16.18 14.15
CA THR A 49 14.89 16.52 12.88
C THR A 49 13.95 17.53 12.25
N GLN A 50 14.45 18.71 11.86
CA GLN A 50 13.64 19.71 11.19
C GLN A 50 12.77 19.01 10.11
N GLU A 51 11.45 19.00 10.32
CA GLU A 51 10.48 18.26 9.52
C GLU A 51 10.67 18.64 8.04
N THR A 52 11.43 17.82 7.32
CA THR A 52 11.79 18.05 5.90
C THR A 52 10.63 17.61 5.00
N PHE A 53 9.66 16.89 5.57
CA PHE A 53 8.45 16.42 4.91
C PHE A 53 7.27 16.43 5.89
N GLN A 54 6.06 16.39 5.35
CA GLN A 54 4.81 16.20 6.08
C GLN A 54 4.22 14.83 5.74
N PRO A 55 3.81 14.03 6.74
CA PRO A 55 3.16 12.75 6.48
C PRO A 55 1.74 12.93 5.96
N VAL A 56 1.42 12.27 4.83
CA VAL A 56 0.08 12.29 4.23
C VAL A 56 -0.42 10.86 4.07
N LEU A 57 -1.58 10.56 4.67
CA LEU A 57 -2.23 9.26 4.53
C LEU A 57 -3.00 9.17 3.21
N LEU A 58 -2.61 8.24 2.33
CA LEU A 58 -3.25 8.02 1.03
C LEU A 58 -3.61 6.55 0.82
N GLN A 59 -4.76 6.30 0.19
CA GLN A 59 -5.15 4.96 -0.24
C GLN A 59 -4.52 4.64 -1.60
N VAL A 60 -3.81 3.52 -1.66
CA VAL A 60 -3.12 3.03 -2.86
C VAL A 60 -4.12 2.42 -3.83
N LYS A 61 -4.06 2.78 -5.10
CA LYS A 61 -4.85 2.19 -6.19
C LYS A 61 -4.06 1.09 -6.90
N GLN A 62 -4.76 0.30 -7.69
CA GLN A 62 -4.11 -0.75 -8.48
C GLN A 62 -3.13 -0.14 -9.49
N GLY A 63 -1.87 -0.59 -9.45
CA GLY A 63 -0.79 -0.11 -10.32
C GLY A 63 0.03 1.04 -9.73
N ASP A 64 -0.35 1.57 -8.56
CA ASP A 64 0.45 2.57 -7.85
C ASP A 64 1.75 1.96 -7.33
N THR A 65 2.80 2.78 -7.36
CA THR A 65 4.12 2.48 -6.80
C THR A 65 4.51 3.59 -5.82
N LEU A 66 5.47 3.34 -4.94
CA LEU A 66 5.98 4.38 -4.05
C LEU A 66 6.43 5.62 -4.84
N LEU A 67 7.16 5.41 -5.93
CA LEU A 67 7.64 6.50 -6.79
C LEU A 67 6.47 7.28 -7.43
N SER A 68 5.48 6.61 -8.00
CA SER A 68 4.37 7.30 -8.68
C SER A 68 3.55 8.14 -7.70
N VAL A 69 3.26 7.60 -6.51
CA VAL A 69 2.50 8.31 -5.47
C VAL A 69 3.31 9.48 -4.92
N ALA A 70 4.58 9.27 -4.57
CA ALA A 70 5.44 10.35 -4.09
C ALA A 70 5.59 11.46 -5.13
N ASN A 71 5.72 11.12 -6.41
CA ASN A 71 5.85 12.11 -7.47
C ASN A 71 4.55 12.91 -7.67
N GLU A 72 3.39 12.23 -7.69
CA GLU A 72 2.08 12.89 -7.80
C GLU A 72 1.82 13.83 -6.61
N LEU A 73 2.09 13.35 -5.39
CA LEU A 73 1.95 14.10 -4.15
C LEU A 73 2.81 15.38 -4.14
N ASN A 74 3.97 15.33 -4.80
CA ASN A 74 4.92 16.44 -4.88
C ASN A 74 4.84 17.21 -6.21
N ASN A 75 3.66 17.23 -6.85
CA ASN A 75 3.39 17.99 -8.08
C ASN A 75 4.33 17.66 -9.25
N ASN A 76 4.81 16.42 -9.33
CA ASN A 76 5.81 15.96 -10.29
C ASN A 76 7.17 16.69 -10.20
N ASP A 77 7.47 17.32 -9.06
CA ASP A 77 8.71 18.06 -8.77
C ASP A 77 9.35 17.49 -7.50
N LEU A 78 9.74 16.21 -7.56
CA LEU A 78 10.40 15.53 -6.45
C LEU A 78 11.88 15.96 -6.41
N ARG A 79 12.25 16.74 -5.37
CA ARG A 79 13.60 17.32 -5.22
C ARG A 79 14.53 16.50 -4.32
N VAL A 80 14.07 15.33 -3.91
CA VAL A 80 14.82 14.37 -3.09
C VAL A 80 15.20 13.15 -3.93
N THR A 81 16.19 12.39 -3.49
CA THR A 81 16.54 11.12 -4.13
C THR A 81 15.50 10.05 -3.80
N MET A 82 15.44 9.00 -4.62
CA MET A 82 14.53 7.88 -4.35
C MET A 82 14.88 7.16 -3.05
N GLU A 83 16.18 7.09 -2.71
CA GLU A 83 16.64 6.51 -1.44
C GLU A 83 16.07 7.25 -0.24
N GLN A 84 15.99 8.58 -0.29
CA GLN A 84 15.39 9.36 0.79
C GLN A 84 13.88 9.07 0.91
N VAL A 85 13.17 8.98 -0.22
CA VAL A 85 11.74 8.65 -0.24
C VAL A 85 11.47 7.28 0.37
N ILE A 86 12.36 6.31 0.12
CA ILE A 86 12.27 4.96 0.69
C ILE A 86 12.45 5.01 2.21
N VAL A 87 13.51 5.66 2.68
CA VAL A 87 13.79 5.79 4.12
C VAL A 87 12.64 6.49 4.84
N ASP A 88 12.18 7.62 4.31
CA ASP A 88 11.07 8.39 4.90
C ASP A 88 9.76 7.57 4.88
N PHE A 89 9.53 6.77 3.83
CA PHE A 89 8.35 5.89 3.78
C PHE A 89 8.43 4.76 4.82
N GLU A 90 9.59 4.13 4.99
CA GLU A 90 9.80 3.06 5.98
C GLU A 90 9.67 3.59 7.41
N GLU A 91 10.16 4.80 7.67
CA GLU A 91 9.99 5.50 8.95
C GLU A 91 8.51 5.74 9.26
N LEU A 92 7.73 6.18 8.26
CA LEU A 92 6.30 6.42 8.40
C LEU A 92 5.46 5.14 8.47
N ASN A 93 5.97 4.00 7.98
CA ASN A 93 5.25 2.74 7.89
C ASN A 93 6.13 1.57 8.37
N PRO A 94 6.42 1.46 9.67
CA PRO A 94 7.35 0.47 10.18
C PRO A 94 6.91 -0.96 9.84
N GLY A 95 7.85 -1.75 9.29
CA GLY A 95 7.62 -3.14 8.88
C GLY A 95 6.80 -3.29 7.59
N LYS A 96 6.58 -2.23 6.83
CA LYS A 96 6.00 -2.30 5.48
C LYS A 96 7.10 -2.23 4.42
N ASP A 97 6.99 -3.09 3.42
CA ASP A 97 7.93 -3.10 2.29
C ASP A 97 7.56 -2.00 1.28
N PRO A 98 8.45 -1.03 1.00
CA PRO A 98 8.22 0.08 0.07
C PRO A 98 8.00 -0.37 -1.38
N TYR A 99 8.41 -1.59 -1.74
CA TYR A 99 8.27 -2.15 -3.08
C TYR A 99 6.97 -2.95 -3.27
N THR A 100 6.24 -3.25 -2.19
CA THR A 100 5.00 -4.04 -2.24
C THR A 100 3.83 -3.29 -1.62
N LEU A 101 3.29 -2.32 -2.37
CA LEU A 101 2.08 -1.62 -1.98
C LEU A 101 0.83 -2.43 -2.32
N ASN A 102 -0.02 -2.63 -1.32
CA ASN A 102 -1.28 -3.35 -1.50
C ASN A 102 -2.40 -2.39 -1.92
N ALA A 103 -3.00 -2.63 -3.09
CA ALA A 103 -4.15 -1.85 -3.56
C ALA A 103 -5.32 -1.90 -2.56
N GLY A 104 -5.97 -0.76 -2.34
CA GLY A 104 -7.04 -0.58 -1.34
C GLY A 104 -6.56 -0.34 0.09
N SER A 105 -5.27 -0.54 0.38
CA SER A 105 -4.68 -0.20 1.68
C SER A 105 -4.24 1.25 1.72
N ALA A 106 -4.23 1.84 2.93
CA ALA A 106 -3.72 3.19 3.16
C ALA A 106 -2.34 3.15 3.80
N TYR A 107 -1.44 4.01 3.32
CA TYR A 107 -0.08 4.18 3.84
C TYR A 107 0.21 5.67 4.00
N TYR A 108 1.15 6.00 4.88
CA TYR A 108 1.67 7.35 5.01
C TYR A 108 2.75 7.60 3.96
N PHE A 109 2.69 8.71 3.25
CA PHE A 109 3.68 9.12 2.27
C PHE A 109 4.31 10.45 2.69
N PRO A 110 5.61 10.64 2.46
CA PRO A 110 6.28 11.90 2.72
C PRO A 110 5.91 12.94 1.64
N HIS A 111 5.33 14.05 2.07
CA HIS A 111 5.11 15.24 1.24
C HIS A 111 6.20 16.28 1.52
N TYR A 112 6.96 16.69 0.52
CA TYR A 112 8.02 17.69 0.67
C TYR A 112 7.47 19.07 0.29
N PRO A 113 7.06 19.92 1.26
CA PRO A 113 6.62 21.27 0.97
C PRO A 113 7.77 22.10 0.39
N ARG A 114 7.41 23.10 -0.41
CA ARG A 114 8.37 24.02 -1.04
C ARG A 114 8.86 25.12 -0.10
#